data_AF-A0A7S3YQU8-F1
#
_entry.id   AF-A0A7S3YQU8-F1
#
_cell.length_a   1.000
_cell.length_b   1.000
_cell.length_c   1.000
_cell.angle_alpha   90.00
_cell.angle_beta   90.00
_cell.angle_gamma   90.00
#
_symmetry.space_group_name_H-M   'P 1'
#
loop_
_entity.id
_entity.type
_entity.pdbx_description
1 polymer ?
#
loop_
_entity_poly.entity_id
_entity_poly.type
_entity_poly.pdbx_seq_one_letter_code
_entity_poly.pdbx_strand_id
1 'polypeptide(L)'
;SSSSSSSSGPLFASSQAVATIDALLTKTQIQRLPQASRSQAFSLMISLNEKCTRELVGMGERYAKHFIDAMDGEKDPRCLILCFNIIEFLGAHIGQTLPIGLVEELFDIASCYFPITFTPPKDDPAGITGEDLKTALNNAIKACDRYSKLLVEFVQERAGDGNTQTTADA
;
A
#
# COMPACT_ATOMS: atom_id res chain seq x y z
N SER A 1 28.92 0.87 43.81
CA SER A 1 28.92 1.25 42.39
C SER A 1 27.64 1.96 42.06
N SER A 2 27.76 3.18 41.53
CA SER A 2 26.64 4.05 41.18
C SER A 2 25.69 3.38 40.18
N SER A 3 24.43 3.26 40.56
CA SER A 3 23.33 3.20 39.61
C SER A 3 23.24 4.56 38.92
N SER A 4 23.55 4.60 37.63
CA SER A 4 23.18 5.68 36.73
C SER A 4 22.89 5.09 35.36
N SER A 5 21.62 5.09 34.98
CA SER A 5 21.22 5.57 33.67
C SER A 5 19.80 6.11 33.78
N SER A 6 19.74 7.44 33.83
CA SER A 6 18.53 8.24 33.74
C SER A 6 17.80 8.00 32.42
N SER A 7 16.47 7.90 32.52
CA SER A 7 15.45 8.67 31.76
C SER A 7 15.61 8.75 30.23
N SER A 8 14.61 8.47 29.39
CA SER A 8 13.28 9.11 29.40
C SER A 8 12.42 8.58 28.25
N GLY A 9 11.12 8.46 28.52
CA GLY A 9 10.04 8.26 27.53
C GLY A 9 9.61 6.79 27.40
N PRO A 10 8.31 6.50 27.21
CA PRO A 10 7.91 5.18 26.74
C PRO A 10 8.48 5.03 25.33
N LEU A 11 9.67 4.43 25.23
CA LEU A 11 10.15 3.83 24.00
C LEU A 11 9.05 2.85 23.61
N PHE A 12 8.26 3.20 22.60
CA PHE A 12 7.28 2.30 22.03
C PHE A 12 8.06 1.05 21.61
N ALA A 13 7.93 -0.01 22.41
CA ALA A 13 8.78 -1.18 22.24
C ALA A 13 8.45 -1.76 20.87
N SER A 14 9.47 -2.11 20.10
CA SER A 14 9.27 -2.59 18.74
C SER A 14 8.47 -3.91 18.69
N SER A 15 8.50 -4.69 19.77
CA SER A 15 7.60 -5.83 19.99
C SER A 15 6.11 -5.46 20.05
N GLN A 16 5.78 -4.26 20.52
CA GLN A 16 4.42 -3.73 20.54
C GLN A 16 3.96 -3.26 19.16
N ALA A 17 4.87 -2.89 18.25
CA ALA A 17 4.53 -2.44 16.90
C ALA A 17 3.82 -3.53 16.11
N VAL A 18 4.40 -4.73 16.09
CA VAL A 18 3.80 -5.90 15.41
C VAL A 18 2.41 -6.19 15.97
N ALA A 19 2.28 -6.29 17.30
CA ALA A 19 0.99 -6.53 17.93
C ALA A 19 -0.03 -5.43 17.65
N THR A 20 0.41 -4.17 17.56
CA THR A 20 -0.44 -3.02 17.25
C THR A 20 -0.96 -3.06 15.83
N ILE A 21 -0.07 -3.26 14.84
CA ILE A 21 -0.46 -3.36 13.43
C ILE A 21 -1.37 -4.55 13.20
N ASP A 22 -1.01 -5.70 13.76
CA ASP A 22 -1.79 -6.92 13.62
C ASP A 22 -3.18 -6.77 14.25
N ALA A 23 -3.29 -6.22 15.46
CA ALA A 23 -4.57 -5.93 16.08
C ALA A 23 -5.36 -4.86 15.32
N LEU A 24 -4.69 -3.83 14.80
CA LEU A 24 -5.34 -2.79 14.01
C LEU A 24 -6.00 -3.39 12.77
N LEU A 25 -5.30 -4.25 12.02
CA LEU A 25 -5.83 -4.82 10.78
C LEU A 25 -6.83 -5.97 11.03
N THR A 26 -6.65 -6.75 12.11
CA THR A 26 -7.50 -7.94 12.37
C THR A 26 -8.68 -7.67 13.31
N LYS A 27 -8.51 -6.79 14.30
CA LYS A 27 -9.55 -6.47 15.30
C LYS A 27 -10.38 -5.26 14.87
N THR A 28 -9.83 -4.39 14.02
CA THR A 28 -10.51 -3.17 13.58
C THR A 28 -10.86 -3.27 12.11
N GLN A 29 -12.14 -3.05 11.78
CA GLN A 29 -12.58 -3.00 10.39
C GLN A 29 -12.31 -1.62 9.81
N ILE A 30 -11.08 -1.41 9.31
CA ILE A 30 -10.64 -0.11 8.76
C ILE A 30 -11.63 0.41 7.71
N GLN A 31 -12.09 -0.45 6.80
CA GLN A 31 -13.09 -0.12 5.78
C GLN A 31 -14.38 0.51 6.34
N ARG A 32 -14.78 0.16 7.58
CA ARG A 32 -16.00 0.69 8.22
C ARG A 32 -15.77 1.99 8.98
N LEU A 33 -14.51 2.37 9.21
CA LEU A 33 -14.17 3.59 9.91
C LEU A 33 -14.44 4.81 9.02
N PRO A 34 -14.71 5.99 9.62
CA PRO A 34 -14.79 7.24 8.86
C PRO A 34 -13.42 7.61 8.25
N GLN A 35 -13.44 8.40 7.17
CA GLN A 35 -12.25 8.81 6.41
C GLN A 35 -11.10 9.31 7.31
N ALA A 36 -11.40 10.17 8.28
CA ALA A 36 -10.41 10.71 9.22
C ALA A 36 -9.75 9.65 10.12
N SER A 37 -10.46 8.56 10.44
CA SER A 37 -9.92 7.45 11.22
C SER A 37 -9.12 6.49 10.35
N ARG A 38 -9.56 6.24 9.10
CA ARG A 38 -8.79 5.43 8.13
C ARG A 38 -7.43 6.05 7.83
N SER A 39 -7.40 7.36 7.57
CA SER A 39 -6.12 8.06 7.32
C SER A 39 -5.18 7.97 8.52
N GLN A 40 -5.69 8.09 9.75
CA GLN A 40 -4.90 7.91 10.97
C GLN A 40 -4.35 6.49 11.10
N ALA A 41 -5.16 5.48 10.79
CA ALA A 41 -4.74 4.09 10.80
C ALA A 41 -3.58 3.85 9.82
N PHE A 42 -3.72 4.23 8.55
CA PHE A 42 -2.65 4.07 7.56
C PHE A 42 -1.40 4.91 7.88
N SER A 43 -1.57 6.14 8.37
CA SER A 43 -0.44 6.99 8.77
C SER A 43 0.35 6.41 9.96
N LEU A 44 -0.34 5.80 10.92
CA LEU A 44 0.29 5.05 12.01
C LEU A 44 1.11 3.88 11.46
N MET A 45 0.57 3.15 10.48
CA MET A 45 1.28 2.03 9.85
C MET A 45 2.58 2.48 9.20
N ILE A 46 2.55 3.54 8.41
CA ILE A 46 3.75 4.11 7.76
C ILE A 46 4.77 4.51 8.83
N SER A 47 4.33 5.21 9.87
CA SER A 47 5.22 5.64 10.97
C SER A 47 5.88 4.47 11.68
N LEU A 48 5.16 3.37 11.85
CA LEU A 48 5.69 2.14 12.46
C LEU A 48 6.58 1.36 11.49
N ASN A 49 6.28 1.36 10.19
CA ASN A 49 7.11 0.75 9.14
C ASN A 49 8.53 1.34 9.16
N GLU A 50 8.67 2.66 9.34
CA GLU A 50 9.97 3.33 9.42
C GLU A 50 10.70 3.06 10.75
N LYS A 51 9.98 3.03 11.87
CA LYS A 51 10.56 2.86 13.22
C LYS A 51 10.87 1.41 13.58
N CYS A 52 10.06 0.48 13.10
CA CYS A 52 10.06 -0.94 13.47
C CYS A 52 10.11 -1.82 12.21
N THR A 53 10.88 -1.39 11.21
CA THR A 53 11.02 -2.10 9.93
C THR A 53 11.36 -3.57 10.13
N ARG A 54 12.39 -3.86 10.93
CA ARG A 54 12.88 -5.23 11.13
C ARG A 54 11.79 -6.16 11.67
N GLU A 55 11.05 -5.71 12.68
CA GLU A 55 10.00 -6.46 13.35
C GLU A 55 8.78 -6.65 12.44
N LEU A 56 8.38 -5.61 11.72
CA LEU A 56 7.23 -5.65 10.80
C LEU A 56 7.52 -6.49 9.55
N VAL A 57 8.74 -6.43 9.03
CA VAL A 57 9.20 -7.35 7.97
C VAL A 57 9.15 -8.80 8.45
N GLY A 58 9.44 -9.04 9.73
CA GLY A 58 9.31 -10.36 10.36
C GLY A 58 7.89 -10.92 10.40
N MET A 59 6.85 -10.09 10.17
CA MET A 59 5.48 -10.58 10.00
C MET A 59 5.31 -11.39 8.70
N GLY A 60 6.06 -11.04 7.65
CA GLY A 60 5.99 -11.69 6.34
C GLY A 60 4.59 -11.62 5.72
N GLU A 61 4.08 -12.75 5.25
CA GLU A 61 2.81 -12.86 4.52
C GLU A 61 1.60 -12.32 5.29
N ARG A 62 1.55 -12.52 6.62
CA ARG A 62 0.41 -12.08 7.43
C ARG A 62 0.18 -10.57 7.30
N TYR A 63 1.26 -9.80 7.14
CA TYR A 63 1.16 -8.35 7.08
C TYR A 63 0.53 -7.93 5.76
N ALA A 64 1.05 -8.44 4.65
CA ALA A 64 0.49 -8.21 3.33
C ALA A 64 -0.98 -8.62 3.25
N LYS A 65 -1.35 -9.83 3.71
CA LYS A 65 -2.74 -10.34 3.71
C LYS A 65 -3.69 -9.40 4.44
N HIS A 66 -3.39 -9.09 5.71
CA HIS A 66 -4.26 -8.22 6.49
C HIS A 66 -4.33 -6.79 5.94
N PHE A 67 -3.26 -6.31 5.29
CA PHE A 67 -3.25 -5.00 4.65
C PHE A 67 -4.14 -4.96 3.39
N ILE A 68 -4.12 -6.02 2.57
CA ILE A 68 -5.00 -6.14 1.39
C ILE A 68 -6.46 -5.96 1.81
N ASP A 69 -6.91 -6.71 2.82
CA ASP A 69 -8.27 -6.59 3.37
C ASP A 69 -8.57 -5.17 3.89
N ALA A 70 -7.59 -4.50 4.50
CA ALA A 70 -7.80 -3.16 5.04
C ALA A 70 -7.94 -2.08 3.97
N MET A 71 -7.21 -2.22 2.84
CA MET A 71 -7.27 -1.32 1.70
C MET A 71 -8.44 -1.62 0.77
N ASP A 72 -8.93 -2.86 0.74
CA ASP A 72 -9.98 -3.29 -0.18
C ASP A 72 -11.19 -2.35 -0.13
N GLY A 73 -11.64 -1.92 -1.31
CA GLY A 73 -12.74 -0.97 -1.46
C GLY A 73 -12.46 0.50 -1.10
N GLU A 74 -11.21 0.91 -0.82
CA GLU A 74 -10.87 2.31 -0.54
C GLU A 74 -11.09 3.20 -1.78
N LYS A 75 -11.68 4.39 -1.55
CA LYS A 75 -11.99 5.35 -2.63
C LYS A 75 -11.47 6.75 -2.35
N ASP A 76 -11.12 7.03 -1.10
CA ASP A 76 -10.70 8.37 -0.70
C ASP A 76 -9.23 8.62 -1.10
N PRO A 77 -8.93 9.70 -1.84
CA PRO A 77 -7.59 9.96 -2.35
C PRO A 77 -6.55 10.14 -1.23
N ARG A 78 -6.96 10.68 -0.06
CA ARG A 78 -6.06 10.88 1.08
C ARG A 78 -5.63 9.55 1.67
N CYS A 79 -6.54 8.58 1.70
CA CYS A 79 -6.25 7.23 2.16
C CYS A 79 -5.43 6.47 1.11
N LEU A 80 -5.78 6.58 -0.18
CA LEU A 80 -5.07 5.91 -1.27
C LEU A 80 -3.57 6.24 -1.30
N ILE A 81 -3.20 7.52 -1.14
CA ILE A 81 -1.78 7.93 -1.05
C ILE A 81 -1.06 7.13 0.05
N LEU A 82 -1.66 7.01 1.23
CA LEU A 82 -1.07 6.29 2.36
C LEU A 82 -0.99 4.79 2.08
N CYS A 83 -2.04 4.22 1.47
CA CYS A 83 -2.06 2.81 1.08
C CYS A 83 -0.93 2.49 0.08
N PHE A 84 -0.72 3.32 -0.95
CA PHE A 84 0.35 3.11 -1.92
C PHE A 84 1.73 3.13 -1.26
N ASN A 85 1.99 4.03 -0.30
CA ASN A 85 3.24 4.04 0.47
C ASN A 85 3.45 2.72 1.26
N ILE A 86 2.37 2.12 1.76
CA ILE A 86 2.45 0.83 2.47
C ILE A 86 2.75 -0.31 1.47
N ILE A 87 2.10 -0.33 0.30
CA ILE A 87 2.38 -1.30 -0.77
C ILE A 87 3.85 -1.19 -1.21
N GLU A 88 4.38 0.02 -1.35
CA GLU A 88 5.78 0.29 -1.64
C GLU A 88 6.70 -0.37 -0.62
N PHE A 89 6.46 -0.13 0.67
CA PHE A 89 7.22 -0.75 1.75
C PHE A 89 7.14 -2.27 1.73
N LEU A 90 5.94 -2.85 1.58
CA LEU A 90 5.76 -4.30 1.54
C LEU A 90 6.51 -4.91 0.34
N GLY A 91 6.42 -4.28 -0.84
CA GLY A 91 7.12 -4.70 -2.05
C GLY A 91 8.65 -4.66 -1.88
N ALA A 92 9.17 -3.55 -1.37
CA ALA A 92 10.60 -3.32 -1.20
C ALA A 92 11.25 -4.27 -0.17
N HIS A 93 10.54 -4.57 0.92
CA HIS A 93 11.11 -5.35 2.02
C HIS A 93 10.77 -6.84 1.98
N ILE A 94 9.51 -7.19 1.70
CA ILE A 94 9.02 -8.58 1.74
C ILE A 94 8.57 -9.10 0.38
N GLY A 95 8.35 -8.27 -0.64
CA GLY A 95 7.78 -8.68 -1.94
C GLY A 95 8.49 -9.85 -2.63
N GLN A 96 9.81 -9.95 -2.48
CA GLN A 96 10.60 -11.08 -3.00
C GLN A 96 10.45 -12.37 -2.19
N THR A 97 10.08 -12.25 -0.91
CA THR A 97 9.86 -13.37 0.01
C THR A 97 8.41 -13.88 -0.01
N LEU A 98 7.47 -13.05 -0.49
CA LEU A 98 6.06 -13.40 -0.57
C LEU A 98 5.78 -14.44 -1.68
N PRO A 99 4.80 -15.33 -1.49
CA PRO A 99 4.36 -16.25 -2.54
C PRO A 99 3.77 -15.48 -3.73
N ILE A 100 3.84 -16.07 -4.94
CA ILE A 100 3.35 -15.42 -6.17
C ILE A 100 1.89 -14.96 -6.05
N GLY A 101 1.00 -15.80 -5.53
CA GLY A 101 -0.42 -15.44 -5.38
C GLY A 101 -0.63 -14.19 -4.52
N LEU A 102 0.17 -14.00 -3.46
CA LEU A 102 0.04 -12.82 -2.61
C LEU A 102 0.64 -11.56 -3.25
N VAL A 103 1.70 -11.73 -4.06
CA VAL A 103 2.26 -10.64 -4.88
C VAL A 103 1.27 -10.20 -5.95
N GLU A 104 0.56 -11.14 -6.57
CA GLU A 104 -0.54 -10.87 -7.51
C GLU A 104 -1.68 -10.13 -6.80
N GLU A 105 -2.12 -10.57 -5.62
CA GLU A 105 -3.17 -9.87 -4.85
C GLU A 105 -2.78 -8.42 -4.49
N LEU A 106 -1.55 -8.19 -4.02
CA LEU A 106 -1.04 -6.84 -3.73
C LEU A 106 -1.01 -5.97 -4.99
N PHE A 107 -0.63 -6.55 -6.12
CA PHE A 107 -0.61 -5.86 -7.40
C PHE A 107 -2.03 -5.56 -7.91
N ASP A 108 -2.97 -6.49 -7.76
CA ASP A 108 -4.36 -6.35 -8.21
C ASP A 108 -5.07 -5.19 -7.52
N ILE A 109 -4.96 -5.11 -6.19
CA ILE A 109 -5.56 -3.99 -5.45
C ILE A 109 -4.94 -2.64 -5.83
N ALA A 110 -3.65 -2.59 -6.21
CA ALA A 110 -2.99 -1.36 -6.63
C ALA A 110 -3.33 -0.99 -8.09
N SER A 111 -3.28 -1.97 -8.99
CA SER A 111 -3.50 -1.80 -10.43
C SER A 111 -4.96 -1.53 -10.77
N CYS A 112 -5.91 -1.89 -9.90
CA CYS A 112 -7.33 -1.56 -10.06
C CYS A 112 -7.59 -0.04 -10.17
N TYR A 113 -6.70 0.80 -9.66
CA TYR A 113 -6.79 2.26 -9.80
C TYR A 113 -6.21 2.79 -11.12
N PHE A 114 -5.62 1.94 -11.97
CA PHE A 114 -5.05 2.34 -13.25
C PHE A 114 -6.08 2.30 -14.41
N PRO A 115 -6.08 3.31 -15.30
CA PRO A 115 -5.40 4.59 -15.15
C PRO A 115 -6.09 5.45 -14.07
N ILE A 116 -5.30 6.23 -13.31
CA ILE A 116 -5.86 7.16 -12.31
C ILE A 116 -6.72 8.21 -13.03
N THR A 117 -8.03 8.16 -12.81
CA THR A 117 -9.05 9.08 -13.38
C THR A 117 -9.52 10.15 -12.38
N PHE A 118 -8.88 10.24 -11.21
CA PHE A 118 -9.22 11.21 -10.18
C PHE A 118 -9.05 12.65 -10.68
N THR A 119 -10.09 13.46 -10.50
CA THR A 119 -10.09 14.91 -10.79
C THR A 119 -10.40 15.66 -9.51
N PRO A 120 -9.47 16.48 -8.98
CA PRO A 120 -9.67 17.20 -7.72
C PRO A 120 -10.76 18.28 -7.87
N PRO A 121 -11.63 18.47 -6.85
CA PRO A 121 -12.58 19.57 -6.83
C PRO A 121 -11.85 20.91 -6.64
N LYS A 122 -12.49 22.00 -7.09
CA LYS A 122 -11.93 23.36 -7.05
C LYS A 122 -11.60 23.86 -5.63
N ASP A 123 -12.34 23.39 -4.64
CA ASP A 123 -12.23 23.74 -3.22
C ASP A 123 -11.85 22.51 -2.38
N ASP A 124 -10.83 21.75 -2.79
CA ASP A 124 -10.31 20.68 -1.94
C ASP A 124 -9.37 21.24 -0.86
N PRO A 125 -9.69 21.09 0.44
CA PRO A 125 -8.84 21.59 1.51
C PRO A 125 -7.56 20.76 1.72
N ALA A 126 -7.49 19.53 1.21
CA ALA A 126 -6.29 18.70 1.33
C ALA A 126 -5.29 18.97 0.20
N GLY A 127 -5.73 19.50 -0.94
CA GLY A 127 -4.87 19.85 -2.08
C GLY A 127 -4.29 18.64 -2.80
N ILE A 128 -4.91 17.46 -2.69
CA ILE A 128 -4.42 16.25 -3.37
C ILE A 128 -4.79 16.31 -4.85
N THR A 129 -3.81 16.07 -5.72
CA THR A 129 -3.99 16.05 -7.16
C THR A 129 -4.00 14.63 -7.73
N GLY A 130 -4.48 14.48 -8.97
CA GLY A 130 -4.35 13.21 -9.68
C GLY A 130 -2.89 12.82 -9.95
N GLU A 131 -1.97 13.79 -10.03
CA GLU A 131 -0.54 13.54 -10.19
C GLU A 131 0.08 12.92 -8.92
N ASP A 132 -0.36 13.34 -7.74
CA ASP A 132 0.10 12.76 -6.47
C ASP A 132 -0.25 11.26 -6.39
N LEU A 133 -1.49 10.92 -6.74
CA LEU A 133 -1.94 9.52 -6.79
C LEU A 133 -1.17 8.70 -7.82
N LYS A 134 -0.94 9.25 -9.01
CA LYS A 134 -0.14 8.60 -10.06
C LYS A 134 1.29 8.36 -9.59
N THR A 135 1.90 9.35 -8.94
CA THR A 135 3.28 9.27 -8.46
C THR A 135 3.41 8.20 -7.38
N ALA A 136 2.54 8.24 -6.37
CA ALA A 136 2.53 7.26 -5.28
C ALA A 136 2.28 5.83 -5.80
N LEU A 137 1.31 5.63 -6.70
CA LEU A 137 1.06 4.33 -7.32
C LEU A 137 2.28 3.84 -8.10
N ASN A 138 2.92 4.70 -8.90
CA ASN A 138 4.12 4.33 -9.66
C ASN A 138 5.27 3.89 -8.75
N ASN A 139 5.50 4.60 -7.64
CA ASN A 139 6.55 4.23 -6.69
C ASN A 139 6.27 2.86 -6.06
N ALA A 140 5.01 2.61 -5.67
CA ALA A 140 4.58 1.33 -5.11
C ALA A 140 4.87 0.15 -6.06
N ILE A 141 4.55 0.29 -7.36
CA ILE A 141 4.82 -0.74 -8.35
C ILE A 141 6.33 -0.91 -8.59
N LYS A 142 7.10 0.19 -8.61
CA LYS A 142 8.56 0.16 -8.81
C LYS A 142 9.32 -0.44 -7.62
N ALA A 143 8.72 -0.50 -6.44
CA ALA A 143 9.36 -1.07 -5.26
C ALA A 143 9.63 -2.57 -5.33
N CYS A 144 8.96 -3.30 -6.25
CA CYS A 144 9.20 -4.72 -6.44
C CYS A 144 9.30 -5.07 -7.93
N ASP A 145 10.40 -5.72 -8.33
CA ASP A 145 10.58 -6.24 -9.70
C ASP A 145 9.44 -7.16 -10.16
N ARG A 146 8.81 -7.89 -9.23
CA ARG A 146 7.69 -8.79 -9.56
C ARG A 146 6.44 -8.03 -9.97
N TYR A 147 6.13 -6.92 -9.31
CA TYR A 147 5.02 -6.05 -9.73
C TYR A 147 5.28 -5.47 -11.12
N SER A 148 6.53 -5.14 -11.43
CA SER A 148 6.89 -4.61 -12.75
C SER A 148 6.61 -5.62 -13.86
N LYS A 149 6.83 -6.92 -13.62
CA LYS A 149 6.44 -7.98 -14.57
C LYS A 149 4.92 -8.05 -14.76
N LEU A 150 4.16 -8.07 -13.67
CA LEU A 150 2.70 -8.09 -13.71
C LEU A 150 2.11 -6.87 -14.42
N LEU A 151 2.72 -5.68 -14.23
CA LEU A 151 2.32 -4.46 -14.91
C LEU A 151 2.42 -4.57 -16.43
N VAL A 152 3.48 -5.20 -16.94
CA VAL A 152 3.65 -5.39 -18.39
C VAL A 152 2.50 -6.23 -18.94
N GLU A 153 2.17 -7.35 -18.30
CA GLU A 153 1.06 -8.21 -18.74
C GLU A 153 -0.29 -7.46 -18.62
N PHE A 154 -0.54 -6.79 -17.49
CA PHE A 154 -1.75 -6.00 -17.28
C PHE A 154 -1.95 -4.90 -18.35
N VAL A 155 -0.89 -4.17 -18.70
CA VAL A 155 -0.97 -3.10 -19.71
C VAL A 155 -1.13 -3.69 -21.12
N GLN A 156 -0.47 -4.80 -21.43
CA GLN A 156 -0.63 -5.49 -22.72
C GLN A 156 -2.06 -5.96 -22.94
N GLU A 157 -2.67 -6.60 -21.94
CA GLU A 157 -4.07 -7.03 -22.00
C GLU A 157 -5.01 -5.84 -22.23
N ARG A 158 -4.80 -4.72 -21.51
CA ARG A 158 -5.60 -3.50 -21.67
C ARG A 158 -5.41 -2.81 -23.02
N ALA A 159 -4.23 -2.90 -23.62
CA ALA A 159 -3.92 -2.31 -24.94
C ALA A 159 -4.37 -3.21 -26.11
N GLY A 160 -4.49 -4.52 -25.88
CA GLY A 160 -4.79 -5.54 -26.88
C GLY A 160 -6.24 -5.57 -27.40
N ASP A 161 -7.17 -4.87 -26.76
CA ASP A 161 -8.58 -4.76 -27.20
C ASP A 161 -8.79 -3.79 -28.39
N GLY A 162 -7.70 -3.36 -29.04
CA GLY A 162 -7.71 -2.68 -30.33
C GLY A 162 -7.57 -3.67 -31.50
N ASN A 163 -8.68 -4.33 -31.87
CA ASN A 163 -8.85 -5.18 -33.06
C ASN A 163 -7.92 -4.83 -34.26
N THR A 164 -6.87 -5.61 -34.52
CA THR A 164 -6.22 -5.63 -35.83
C THR A 164 -6.97 -6.58 -36.76
N GLN A 165 -8.13 -6.15 -37.25
CA GLN A 165 -8.74 -6.75 -38.43
C GLN A 165 -8.21 -6.01 -39.66
N THR A 166 -7.05 -6.44 -40.14
CA THR A 166 -6.58 -6.06 -41.46
C THR A 166 -7.51 -6.71 -42.49
N THR A 167 -8.29 -5.89 -43.19
CA THR A 167 -8.93 -6.30 -44.45
C THR A 167 -7.82 -6.66 -45.43
N ALA A 168 -7.65 -7.95 -45.69
CA ALA A 168 -6.87 -8.41 -46.82
C ALA A 168 -7.80 -8.34 -48.05
N ASP A 169 -7.72 -7.23 -48.78
CA ASP A 169 -8.18 -7.16 -50.16
C ASP A 169 -7.28 -8.07 -51.03
N ALA A 170 -7.88 -9.09 -51.62
CA ALA A 170 -7.38 -9.82 -52.79
C ALA A 170 -8.56 -10.32 -53.64
#